data_AF-A0A1S9AI12-F1
#
_entry.id   AF-A0A1S9AI12-F1
#
_cell.length_a   1.000
_cell.length_b   1.000
_cell.length_c   1.000
_cell.angle_alpha   90.00
_cell.angle_beta   90.00
_cell.angle_gamma   90.00
#
_symmetry.space_group_name_H-M   'P 1'
#
loop_
_entity.id
_entity.type
_entity.pdbx_description
1 polymer ?
#
loop_
_entity_poly.entity_id
_entity_poly.type
_entity_poly.pdbx_seq_one_letter_code
_entity_poly.pdbx_strand_id
1 'polypeptide(L)'
;MHERRVGKAYMKELGAAILIYALLLVAAIRYGRPMDAGLPRTLFLLSPMLGFGLALWAIARHLARVDEYIRMFLLESLALAAAITAGLSFTYGFLETAGFPRLSMFSVWCVLCACMVVVCGLRRLLNR
;
A
#
# COMPACT_ATOMS: atom_id res chain seq x y z
N MET A 1 -18.13 9.97 20.70
CA MET A 1 -16.74 10.04 21.24
C MET A 1 -15.87 8.83 20.89
N HIS A 2 -16.43 7.62 20.75
CA HIS A 2 -15.68 6.38 20.49
C HIS A 2 -14.94 6.40 19.13
N GLU A 3 -15.62 6.81 18.04
CA GLU A 3 -15.06 6.87 16.69
C GLU A 3 -13.83 7.78 16.57
N ARG A 4 -13.85 8.96 17.20
CA ARG A 4 -12.70 9.89 17.22
C ARG A 4 -11.48 9.30 17.95
N ARG A 5 -11.69 8.43 18.96
CA ARG A 5 -10.58 7.75 19.64
C ARG A 5 -10.02 6.62 18.79
N VAL A 6 -10.87 5.86 18.10
CA VAL A 6 -10.46 4.82 17.14
C VAL A 6 -9.62 5.42 16.02
N GLY A 7 -10.06 6.53 15.43
CA GLY A 7 -9.30 7.23 14.38
C GLY A 7 -7.94 7.75 14.86
N LYS A 8 -7.87 8.33 16.06
CA LYS A 8 -6.58 8.79 16.63
C LYS A 8 -5.63 7.64 16.93
N ALA A 9 -6.15 6.51 17.44
CA ALA A 9 -5.33 5.32 17.67
C ALA A 9 -4.78 4.77 16.35
N TYR A 10 -5.62 4.65 15.32
CA TYR A 10 -5.20 4.23 13.99
C TYR A 10 -4.12 5.14 13.39
N MET A 11 -4.32 6.47 13.46
CA MET A 11 -3.32 7.43 12.95
C MET A 11 -1.97 7.30 13.67
N LYS A 12 -1.98 7.00 14.98
CA LYS A 12 -0.75 6.75 15.74
C LYS A 12 -0.09 5.43 15.36
N GLU A 13 -0.87 4.34 15.26
CA GLU A 13 -0.37 3.01 14.88
C GLU A 13 0.21 3.02 13.46
N LEU A 14 -0.53 3.58 12.50
CA LEU A 14 -0.10 3.70 11.11
C LEU A 14 1.10 4.66 11.00
N GLY A 15 1.07 5.81 11.68
CA GLY A 15 2.17 6.77 11.69
C GLY A 15 3.46 6.16 12.26
N ALA A 16 3.36 5.38 13.34
CA ALA A 16 4.50 4.65 13.89
C ALA A 16 5.03 3.59 12.92
N ALA A 17 4.15 2.83 12.26
CA ALA A 17 4.55 1.84 11.25
C ALA A 17 5.27 2.49 10.04
N ILE A 18 4.75 3.62 9.55
CA ILE A 18 5.38 4.41 8.48
C ILE A 18 6.75 4.94 8.92
N LEU A 19 6.87 5.43 10.15
CA LEU A 19 8.14 5.93 10.68
C LEU A 19 9.18 4.79 10.78
N ILE A 20 8.78 3.62 11.28
CA ILE A 20 9.64 2.42 11.32
C ILE A 20 10.05 2.01 9.90
N TYR A 21 9.10 1.96 8.96
CA TYR A 21 9.37 1.68 7.56
C TYR A 21 10.41 2.65 6.98
N ALA A 22 10.22 3.96 7.18
CA ALA A 22 11.10 4.98 6.67
C ALA A 22 12.52 4.88 7.24
N LEU A 23 12.66 4.66 8.55
CA LEU A 23 13.96 4.48 9.19
C LEU A 23 14.69 3.24 8.66
N LEU A 24 13.99 2.11 8.55
CA LEU A 24 14.55 0.87 8.00
C LEU A 24 14.91 1.03 6.52
N LEU A 25 14.10 1.75 5.74
CA LEU A 25 14.40 2.01 4.34
C LEU A 25 15.64 2.89 4.17
N VAL A 26 15.76 3.97 4.95
CA VAL A 26 16.96 4.82 4.93
C VAL A 26 18.19 4.02 5.33
N ALA A 27 18.09 3.20 6.39
CA ALA A 27 19.17 2.30 6.79
C ALA A 27 19.54 1.33 5.66
N ALA A 28 18.56 0.65 5.07
CA ALA A 28 18.73 -0.31 3.98
C ALA A 28 19.42 0.32 2.76
N ILE A 29 19.06 1.55 2.39
CA ILE A 29 19.68 2.27 1.28
C ILE A 29 21.11 2.70 1.65
N ARG A 30 21.33 3.23 2.84
CA ARG A 30 22.62 3.81 3.25
C ARG A 30 23.69 2.77 3.53
N TYR A 31 23.29 1.67 4.18
CA TYR A 31 24.20 0.61 4.66
C TYR A 31 24.05 -0.68 3.86
N GLY A 32 22.84 -1.04 3.39
CA GLY A 32 22.61 -2.29 2.65
C GLY A 32 23.05 -2.25 1.18
N ARG A 33 22.92 -1.12 0.48
CA ARG A 33 23.39 -1.02 -0.92
C ARG A 33 24.90 -1.24 -1.09
N PRO A 34 25.79 -0.65 -0.27
CA PRO A 34 27.23 -0.83 -0.41
C PRO A 34 27.78 -2.16 0.13
N MET A 35 26.95 -2.98 0.79
CA MET A 35 27.38 -4.31 1.23
C MET A 35 27.63 -5.25 0.04
N ASP A 36 28.57 -6.16 0.20
CA ASP A 36 28.83 -7.22 -0.77
C ASP A 36 27.61 -8.11 -0.99
N ALA A 37 27.52 -8.67 -2.20
CA ALA A 37 26.44 -9.57 -2.55
C ALA A 37 26.46 -10.81 -1.64
N GLY A 38 25.36 -11.04 -0.93
CA GLY A 38 25.22 -12.15 0.00
C GLY A 38 23.90 -12.13 0.77
N LEU A 39 23.64 -13.20 1.49
CA LEU A 39 22.42 -13.37 2.30
C LEU A 39 22.19 -12.23 3.31
N PRO A 40 23.22 -11.69 4.01
CA PRO A 40 23.05 -10.55 4.93
C PRO A 40 22.55 -9.29 4.22
N ARG A 41 23.06 -9.00 3.02
CA ARG A 41 22.63 -7.85 2.21
C ARG A 41 21.17 -7.96 1.84
N THR A 42 20.73 -9.14 1.39
CA THR A 42 19.32 -9.38 1.00
C THR A 42 18.39 -9.21 2.19
N LEU A 43 18.70 -9.78 3.35
CA LEU A 43 17.90 -9.61 4.57
C LEU A 43 17.82 -8.14 4.99
N PHE A 44 18.92 -7.41 4.87
CA PHE A 44 18.96 -6.00 5.22
C PHE A 44 18.14 -5.12 4.27
N LEU A 45 18.18 -5.41 2.97
CA LEU A 45 17.35 -4.74 1.96
C LEU A 45 15.85 -5.07 2.11
N LEU A 46 15.52 -6.24 2.68
CA LEU A 46 14.15 -6.63 3.00
C LEU A 46 13.64 -6.09 4.34
N SER A 47 14.52 -5.60 5.21
CA SER A 47 14.14 -5.07 6.53
C SER A 47 12.97 -4.06 6.52
N PRO A 48 12.81 -3.16 5.52
CA PRO A 48 11.67 -2.24 5.51
C PRO A 48 10.32 -2.95 5.46
N MET A 49 10.26 -4.19 4.96
CA MET A 49 9.03 -4.98 4.92
C MET A 49 8.45 -5.26 6.31
N LEU A 50 9.26 -5.18 7.39
CA LEU A 50 8.75 -5.24 8.76
C LEU A 50 7.84 -4.05 9.07
N GLY A 51 8.24 -2.83 8.67
CA GLY A 51 7.40 -1.64 8.82
C GLY A 51 6.12 -1.73 7.98
N PHE A 52 6.21 -2.32 6.79
CA PHE A 52 5.03 -2.60 5.96
C PHE A 52 4.07 -3.60 6.63
N GLY A 53 4.59 -4.66 7.25
CA GLY A 53 3.79 -5.62 8.02
C GLY A 53 3.08 -4.97 9.21
N LEU A 54 3.75 -4.07 9.93
CA LEU A 54 3.12 -3.27 11.00
C LEU A 54 2.01 -2.37 10.47
N ALA A 55 2.19 -1.78 9.28
CA ALA A 55 1.16 -0.97 8.65
C ALA A 55 -0.07 -1.82 8.27
N LEU A 56 0.14 -3.02 7.70
CA LEU A 56 -0.94 -3.97 7.43
C LEU A 56 -1.69 -4.36 8.71
N TRP A 57 -0.98 -4.61 9.80
CA TRP A 57 -1.60 -4.92 11.09
C TRP A 57 -2.43 -3.76 11.62
N ALA A 58 -1.93 -2.53 11.53
CA ALA A 58 -2.68 -1.32 11.91
C ALA A 58 -3.95 -1.14 11.06
N ILE A 59 -3.88 -1.39 9.75
CA ILE A 59 -5.03 -1.33 8.84
C ILE A 59 -6.05 -2.41 9.20
N ALA A 60 -5.62 -3.67 9.38
CA ALA A 60 -6.51 -4.77 9.75
C ALA A 60 -7.22 -4.49 11.09
N ARG A 61 -6.48 -3.95 12.07
CA ARG A 61 -7.03 -3.55 13.37
C ARG A 61 -8.02 -2.39 13.25
N HIS A 62 -7.80 -1.47 12.33
CA HIS A 62 -8.74 -0.38 12.04
C HIS A 62 -10.02 -0.91 11.39
N LEU A 63 -9.90 -1.77 10.38
CA LEU A 63 -11.04 -2.41 9.70
C LEU A 63 -11.92 -3.22 10.66
N ALA A 64 -11.34 -3.80 11.71
CA ALA A 64 -12.09 -4.52 12.75
C ALA A 64 -12.84 -3.59 13.74
N ARG A 65 -12.56 -2.27 13.72
CA ARG A 65 -13.13 -1.28 14.65
C ARG A 65 -14.07 -0.29 13.98
N VAL A 66 -14.12 -0.26 12.65
CA VAL A 66 -15.09 0.53 11.90
C VAL A 66 -16.41 -0.21 11.82
N ASP A 67 -17.47 0.54 11.57
CA ASP A 67 -18.80 0.03 11.31
C ASP A 67 -18.90 -0.72 9.98
N GLU A 68 -19.92 -1.58 9.86
CA GLU A 68 -20.10 -2.46 8.70
C GLU A 68 -20.29 -1.67 7.40
N TYR A 69 -20.95 -0.51 7.45
CA TYR A 69 -21.15 0.35 6.28
C TYR A 69 -19.81 0.82 5.70
N ILE A 70 -18.92 1.38 6.53
CA ILE A 70 -17.60 1.81 6.08
C ILE A 70 -16.75 0.63 5.61
N ARG A 71 -16.82 -0.51 6.31
CA ARG A 71 -16.09 -1.72 5.93
C ARG A 71 -16.51 -2.21 4.54
N MET A 72 -17.82 -2.28 4.28
CA MET A 72 -18.36 -2.70 2.99
C MET A 72 -18.03 -1.70 1.89
N PHE A 73 -18.15 -0.39 2.16
CA PHE A 73 -17.75 0.66 1.24
C PHE A 73 -16.27 0.55 0.84
N LEU A 74 -15.38 0.31 1.80
CA LEU A 74 -13.94 0.13 1.54
C LEU A 74 -13.66 -1.12 0.73
N LEU A 75 -14.32 -2.24 1.03
CA LEU A 75 -14.17 -3.50 0.31
C LEU A 75 -14.58 -3.36 -1.16
N GLU A 76 -15.76 -2.81 -1.41
CA GLU A 76 -16.27 -2.59 -2.77
C GLU A 76 -15.38 -1.60 -3.54
N SER A 77 -14.88 -0.54 -2.88
CA SER A 77 -13.98 0.42 -3.50
C SER A 77 -12.64 -0.23 -3.86
N LEU A 78 -12.11 -1.07 -2.97
CA LEU A 78 -10.90 -1.85 -3.21
C LEU A 78 -11.07 -2.85 -4.34
N ALA A 79 -12.19 -3.57 -4.39
CA ALA A 79 -12.49 -4.51 -5.45
C ALA A 79 -12.52 -3.84 -6.82
N LEU A 80 -13.21 -2.69 -6.94
CA LEU A 80 -13.27 -1.92 -8.18
C LEU A 80 -11.89 -1.36 -8.58
N ALA A 81 -11.16 -0.77 -7.63
CA ALA A 81 -9.82 -0.23 -7.89
C ALA A 81 -8.84 -1.33 -8.30
N ALA A 82 -8.89 -2.49 -7.65
CA ALA A 82 -8.06 -3.65 -7.98
C ALA A 82 -8.41 -4.22 -9.36
N ALA A 83 -9.70 -4.31 -9.71
CA ALA A 83 -10.12 -4.77 -11.03
C ALA A 83 -9.63 -3.85 -12.16
N ILE A 84 -9.76 -2.52 -11.98
CA ILE A 84 -9.22 -1.53 -12.93
C ILE A 84 -7.70 -1.65 -13.04
N THR A 85 -7.01 -1.76 -11.90
CA THR A 85 -5.54 -1.91 -11.87
C THR A 85 -5.09 -3.18 -12.58
N ALA A 86 -5.79 -4.30 -12.38
CA ALA A 86 -5.50 -5.56 -13.06
C ALA A 86 -5.68 -5.42 -14.58
N GLY A 87 -6.77 -4.80 -15.04
CA GLY A 87 -7.00 -4.51 -16.46
C GLY A 87 -5.88 -3.66 -17.07
N LEU A 88 -5.45 -2.60 -16.38
CA LEU A 88 -4.32 -1.76 -16.81
C LEU A 88 -3.00 -2.53 -16.82
N SER A 89 -2.76 -3.37 -15.81
CA SER A 89 -1.53 -4.17 -15.71
C SER A 89 -1.43 -5.21 -16.82
N PHE A 90 -2.54 -5.89 -17.14
CA PHE A 90 -2.59 -6.83 -18.26
C PHE A 90 -2.41 -6.12 -19.60
N THR A 91 -3.04 -4.96 -19.77
CA THR A 91 -2.85 -4.13 -20.97
C THR A 91 -1.39 -3.77 -21.15
N TYR A 92 -0.69 -3.37 -20.08
CA TYR A 92 0.73 -3.08 -20.15
C TYR A 92 1.57 -4.33 -20.42
N GLY A 93 1.20 -5.48 -19.86
CA GLY A 93 1.86 -6.76 -20.18
C GLY A 93 1.83 -7.09 -21.67
N PHE A 94 0.73 -6.78 -22.38
CA PHE A 94 0.69 -6.89 -23.85
C PHE A 94 1.53 -5.81 -24.55
N LEU A 95 1.66 -4.62 -23.99
CA LEU A 95 2.55 -3.60 -24.55
C LEU A 95 4.03 -4.02 -24.43
N GLU A 96 4.41 -4.71 -23.36
CA GLU A 96 5.77 -5.27 -23.24
C GLU A 96 6.08 -6.28 -24.36
N THR A 97 5.10 -7.07 -24.83
CA THR A 97 5.31 -7.97 -25.98
C THR A 97 5.45 -7.23 -27.31
N ALA A 98 4.88 -6.02 -27.41
CA ALA A 98 5.05 -5.11 -28.54
C ALA A 98 6.38 -4.33 -28.51
N GLY A 99 7.23 -4.53 -27.50
CA GLY A 99 8.57 -3.92 -27.40
C GLY A 99 8.65 -2.70 -26.46
N PHE A 100 7.62 -2.41 -25.66
CA PHE A 100 7.68 -1.37 -24.63
C PHE A 100 8.63 -1.78 -23.47
N PRO A 101 9.24 -0.81 -22.77
CA PRO A 101 10.17 -1.10 -21.68
C PRO A 101 9.46 -1.75 -20.47
N ARG A 102 10.17 -2.62 -19.76
CA ARG A 102 9.64 -3.23 -18.52
C ARG A 102 9.47 -2.17 -17.43
N LEU A 103 8.28 -2.14 -16.84
CA LEU A 103 8.01 -1.26 -15.70
C LEU A 103 8.38 -1.91 -14.37
N SER A 104 8.74 -1.07 -13.39
CA SER A 104 8.94 -1.52 -12.03
C SER A 104 7.61 -1.97 -11.41
N MET A 105 7.64 -2.98 -10.55
CA MET A 105 6.48 -3.40 -9.74
C MET A 105 5.92 -2.25 -8.88
N PHE A 106 6.74 -1.26 -8.53
CA PHE A 106 6.28 -0.05 -7.85
C PHE A 106 5.26 0.75 -8.68
N SER A 107 5.34 0.69 -10.01
CA SER A 107 4.39 1.37 -10.91
C SER A 107 2.98 0.79 -10.74
N VAL A 108 2.86 -0.54 -10.62
CA VAL A 108 1.58 -1.23 -10.39
C VAL A 108 0.98 -0.79 -9.06
N TRP A 109 1.81 -0.67 -8.02
CA TRP A 109 1.38 -0.16 -6.72
C TRP A 109 0.88 1.29 -6.81
N CYS A 110 1.60 2.17 -7.50
CA CYS A 110 1.16 3.55 -7.71
C CYS A 110 -0.18 3.64 -8.46
N VAL A 111 -0.38 2.79 -9.48
CA VAL A 111 -1.65 2.70 -10.21
C VAL A 111 -2.78 2.26 -9.27
N LEU A 112 -2.56 1.23 -8.44
CA LEU A 112 -3.55 0.80 -7.46
C LEU A 112 -3.95 1.93 -6.50
N CYS A 113 -2.96 2.66 -5.96
CA CYS A 113 -3.24 3.80 -5.08
C CYS A 113 -4.02 4.89 -5.80
N ALA A 114 -3.67 5.21 -7.05
CA ALA A 114 -4.39 6.20 -7.86
C ALA A 114 -5.83 5.77 -8.12
N CYS A 115 -6.04 4.51 -8.54
CA CYS A 115 -7.37 3.93 -8.75
C CYS A 115 -8.18 3.95 -7.45
N MET A 116 -7.59 3.63 -6.30
CA MET A 116 -8.25 3.70 -4.99
C MET A 116 -8.74 5.12 -4.68
N VAL A 117 -7.90 6.13 -4.88
CA VAL A 117 -8.28 7.54 -4.65
C VAL A 117 -9.42 7.96 -5.57
N VAL A 118 -9.32 7.63 -6.86
CA VAL A 118 -10.34 7.97 -7.86
C VAL A 118 -11.66 7.27 -7.55
N VAL A 119 -11.66 5.96 -7.30
CA VAL A 119 -12.87 5.19 -6.99
C VAL A 119 -13.51 5.69 -5.70
N CYS A 120 -12.76 5.83 -4.61
CA CYS A 120 -13.29 6.35 -3.36
C CYS A 120 -13.86 7.78 -3.53
N GLY A 121 -13.18 8.64 -4.30
CA GLY A 121 -13.62 10.00 -4.60
C GLY A 121 -14.93 10.03 -5.39
N LEU A 122 -14.99 9.31 -6.51
CA LEU A 122 -16.18 9.22 -7.37
C LEU A 122 -17.37 8.64 -6.61
N ARG A 123 -17.17 7.53 -5.90
CA ARG A 123 -18.24 6.90 -5.11
C ARG A 123 -18.74 7.81 -4.00
N ARG A 124 -17.84 8.57 -3.36
CA ARG A 124 -18.24 9.56 -2.36
C ARG A 124 -19.05 10.70 -2.95
N LEU A 125 -18.77 11.13 -4.18
CA LEU A 125 -19.53 12.18 -4.88
C LEU A 125 -20.91 11.69 -5.32
N LEU A 126 -21.02 10.43 -5.77
CA LEU A 126 -22.28 9.84 -6.25
C LEU A 126 -23.24 9.42 -5.11
N ASN A 127 -22.71 9.12 -3.92
CA ASN A 127 -23.50 8.81 -2.72
C ASN A 127 -23.83 10.05 -1.87
N ARG A 128 -23.57 11.27 -2.36
CA ARG A 128 -24.11 12.51 -1.77
C ARG A 128 -25.45 12.85 -2.39
#